data_AF-A0A645GM70-F1
#
_entry.id   AF-A0A645GM70-F1
#
_cell.length_a   1.000
_cell.length_b   1.000
_cell.length_c   1.000
_cell.angle_alpha   90.00
_cell.angle_beta   90.00
_cell.angle_gamma   90.00
#
_symmetry.space_group_name_H-M   'P 1'
#
loop_
_entity.id
_entity.type
_entity.pdbx_description
1 polymer ?
#
loop_
_entity_poly.entity_id
_entity_poly.type
_entity_poly.pdbx_seq_one_letter_code
_entity_poly.pdbx_strand_id
1 'polypeptide(L)' 'MAEKEAVILDPCYTGKVFYGFCDMVSKGIIQKDKNAIFVNTGGSPGLWSKEQLDFAQSVLWEGYETKGIYKL' A
#
# COMPACT_ATOMS: atom_id res chain seq x y z
N MET A 1 5.97 -0.46 -4.99
CA MET A 1 4.83 -0.84 -5.85
C MET A 1 4.12 0.38 -6.40
N ALA A 2 3.34 1.10 -5.58
CA ALA A 2 2.51 2.23 -6.01
C ALA A 2 3.25 3.29 -6.86
N GLU A 3 4.39 3.80 -6.39
CA GLU A 3 5.13 4.86 -7.09
C GLU A 3 5.78 4.44 -8.42
N LYS A 4 6.07 3.14 -8.60
CA LYS A 4 6.82 2.64 -9.75
C LYS A 4 5.94 1.95 -10.78
N GLU A 5 4.89 1.29 -10.32
CA GLU A 5 4.06 0.41 -11.15
C GLU A 5 2.57 0.79 -11.12
N ALA A 6 2.18 1.86 -10.42
CA ALA A 6 0.79 2.28 -10.24
C ALA A 6 -0.15 1.20 -9.64
N VAL A 7 0.40 0.17 -9.00
CA VAL A 7 -0.36 -0.86 -8.29
C VAL A 7 -0.42 -0.51 -6.81
N ILE A 8 -1.63 -0.21 -6.32
CA ILE A 8 -1.90 0.09 -4.92
C ILE A 8 -2.13 -1.22 -4.15
N LEU A 9 -1.54 -1.32 -2.96
CA LEU A 9 -1.63 -2.48 -2.07
C LEU A 9 -2.30 -2.06 -0.77
N ASP A 10 -3.06 -2.97 -0.18
CA ASP A 10 -3.72 -2.72 1.09
C ASP A 10 -2.74 -2.91 2.28
N PRO A 11 -2.95 -2.19 3.40
CA PRO A 11 -2.06 -2.25 4.56
C PRO A 11 -2.21 -3.53 5.39
N CYS A 12 -3.29 -4.29 5.21
CA CYS A 12 -3.60 -5.47 6.01
C CYS A 12 -2.92 -6.74 5.49
N TYR A 13 -2.88 -6.92 4.16
CA TYR A 13 -2.46 -8.15 3.48
C TYR A 13 -1.41 -7.87 2.41
N THR A 14 -1.82 -7.31 1.26
CA THR A 14 -0.97 -7.31 0.06
C THR A 14 0.26 -6.43 0.20
N GLY A 15 0.19 -5.35 0.98
CA GLY A 15 1.36 -4.54 1.34
C GLY A 15 2.39 -5.32 2.16
N LYS A 16 1.94 -6.15 3.12
CA LYS A 16 2.83 -7.00 3.93
C LYS A 16 3.46 -8.11 3.11
N VAL A 17 2.69 -8.73 2.21
CA VAL A 17 3.22 -9.76 1.31
C VAL A 17 4.27 -9.16 0.37
N PHE A 18 4.00 -7.98 -0.21
CA PHE A 18 4.97 -7.32 -1.08
C PHE A 18 6.25 -6.91 -0.33
N TYR A 19 6.12 -6.43 0.92
CA TYR A 19 7.27 -6.18 1.77
C TYR A 19 8.11 -7.45 1.99
N GLY A 20 7.48 -8.56 2.36
CA GLY A 20 8.17 -9.84 2.54
C GLY A 20 8.81 -10.35 1.24
N PHE A 21 8.15 -10.14 0.09
CA PHE A 21 8.71 -10.47 -1.22
C PHE A 21 9.98 -9.68 -1.50
N CYS A 22 9.97 -8.35 -1.30
CA CYS A 22 11.15 -7.50 -1.46
C CYS A 22 12.28 -7.88 -0.48
N ASP A 23 11.95 -8.21 0.76
CA ASP A 23 12.91 -8.67 1.77
C ASP A 23 13.56 -10.02 1.38
N MET A 24 12.80 -10.96 0.83
CA MET A 24 13.35 -12.22 0.33
C MET A 24 14.28 -12.02 -0.88
N VAL A 25 13.96 -11.07 -1.77
CA VAL A 25 14.85 -10.69 -2.89
C VAL A 25 16.12 -10.01 -2.38
N SER A 26 16.01 -9.13 -1.39
CA SER A 26 17.18 -8.41 -0.84
C SER A 26 18.14 -9.37 -0.13
N LYS A 27 17.60 -10.37 0.57
CA LYS A 27 18.35 -11.46 1.23
C LYS A 27 18.86 -12.55 0.28
N GLY A 28 18.49 -12.50 -0.99
CA GLY A 28 18.89 -13.51 -1.99
C GLY A 28 18.20 -14.87 -1.82
N ILE A 29 17.15 -14.97 -0.99
CA ILE A 29 16.31 -16.16 -0.88
C ILE A 29 15.57 -16.36 -2.21
N ILE A 30 14.99 -15.28 -2.73
CA ILE A 30 14.59 -15.20 -4.15
C ILE A 30 15.80 -14.67 -4.91
N GLN A 31 16.34 -15.49 -5.81
CA GLN A 31 17.53 -15.14 -6.59
C GLN A 31 17.20 -14.05 -7.62
N LYS A 32 18.03 -13.01 -7.70
CA LYS A 32 17.82 -11.86 -8.58
C LYS A 32 17.85 -12.20 -10.08
N ASP A 33 18.50 -13.30 -10.46
CA ASP A 33 18.60 -13.81 -11.83
C ASP A 33 17.46 -14.77 -12.20
N LYS A 34 16.50 -15.01 -11.29
CA LYS A 34 15.36 -15.90 -11.49
C LYS A 34 14.06 -15.11 -11.57
N ASN A 35 13.16 -15.56 -12.43
CA ASN A 35 11.80 -15.02 -12.48
C ASN A 35 11.04 -15.39 -11.21
N ALA A 36 10.29 -14.43 -10.68
CA ALA A 36 9.42 -14.62 -9.53
C ALA A 36 8.08 -13.95 -9.79
N ILE A 37 7.00 -14.55 -9.30
CA ILE A 37 5.63 -14.05 -9.46
C ILE A 37 5.14 -13.56 -8.10
N PHE A 38 4.73 -12.30 -8.06
CA PHE A 38 3.96 -11.75 -6.95
C PHE A 38 2.47 -11.82 -7.31
N VAL A 39 1.66 -12.45 -6.45
CA VAL A 39 0.21 -12.59 -6.64
C VAL A 39 -0.51 -11.54 -5.80
N ASN A 40 -1.02 -10.49 -6.45
CA ASN A 40 -1.88 -9.51 -5.80
C ASN A 40 -3.31 -10.06 -5.70
N THR A 41 -3.71 -10.48 -4.50
CA THR A 41 -5.04 -11.06 -4.24
C THR A 41 -6.14 -10.02 -4.01
N GLY A 42 -5.83 -8.72 -4.07
CA GLY A 42 -6.79 -7.62 -3.86
C GLY A 42 -6.69 -6.99 -2.48
N GLY A 43 -7.83 -6.66 -1.86
CA GLY A 43 -7.87 -6.01 -0.54
C GLY A 43 -7.91 -4.48 -0.56
N SER A 44 -7.81 -3.87 -1.75
CA SER A 44 -7.86 -2.41 -1.91
C SER A 44 -9.09 -1.71 -1.29
N PRO A 45 -10.29 -2.33 -1.13
CA PRO A 45 -11.37 -1.71 -0.36
C PRO A 45 -10.99 -1.35 1.09
N GLY A 46 -10.02 -2.06 1.70
CA GLY A 46 -9.55 -1.77 3.06
C GLY A 46 -8.86 -0.41 3.23
N LEU A 47 -8.41 0.21 2.13
CA LEU A 47 -7.86 1.56 2.11
C LEU A 47 -8.91 2.63 2.45
N TRP A 48 -10.19 2.32 2.25
CA TRP A 48 -11.30 3.23 2.50
C TRP A 48 -11.91 3.07 3.89
N SER A 49 -11.24 2.32 4.78
CA SER A 49 -11.61 2.33 6.20
C SER A 49 -11.36 3.70 6.80
N LYS A 50 -12.15 4.07 7.82
CA LYS A 50 -12.06 5.38 8.48
C LYS A 50 -10.62 5.69 8.91
N GLU A 51 -9.94 4.74 9.53
CA GLU A 51 -8.59 4.93 10.06
C GLU A 51 -7.55 5.17 8.95
N GLN A 52 -7.66 4.46 7.83
CA GLN A 52 -6.77 4.65 6.69
C GLN A 52 -7.07 5.97 5.96
N LEU A 53 -8.35 6.34 5.86
CA LEU A 53 -8.76 7.62 5.29
C LEU A 53 -8.32 8.81 6.15
N ASP A 54 -8.46 8.72 7.47
CA ASP A 54 -8.03 9.76 8.40
C ASP A 54 -6.51 9.97 8.29
N PHE A 55 -5.74 8.88 8.24
CA PHE A 55 -4.30 8.93 8.02
C PHE A 55 -3.93 9.51 6.65
N ALA A 56 -4.57 9.05 5.57
CA ALA A 56 -4.30 9.55 4.22
C ALA A 56 -4.61 11.05 4.12
N GLN A 57 -5.72 11.49 4.72
CA GLN A 57 -6.08 12.91 4.80
C GLN A 57 -5.07 13.70 5.61
N SER A 58 -4.60 13.19 6.76
CA SER A 58 -3.62 13.91 7.57
C SER A 58 -2.30 14.14 6.84
N VAL A 59 -1.86 13.19 6.01
CA VAL A 59 -0.60 13.28 5.25
C VAL A 59 -0.76 14.12 3.99
N LEU A 60 -1.87 13.96 3.27
CA LEU A 60 -2.03 14.56 1.93
C LEU A 60 -2.72 15.94 1.95
N TRP A 61 -3.50 16.25 2.98
CA TRP A 61 -4.20 17.54 3.17
C TRP A 61 -3.59 18.37 4.31
N GLU A 62 -2.39 18.02 4.78
CA GLU A 62 -1.66 18.82 5.76
C GLU A 62 -1.45 20.26 5.22
N GLY A 63 -1.94 21.27 5.96
CA GLY A 63 -1.89 22.68 5.55
C GLY A 63 -3.13 23.23 4.83
N TYR A 64 -4.16 22.42 4.59
CA TYR A 64 -5.46 22.88 4.09
C TYR A 64 -6.49 22.95 5.24
N GLU A 65 -7.26 24.04 5.35
CA GLU A 65 -8.44 24.07 6.23
C GLU A 65 -9.41 22.97 5.77
N THR A 66 -9.55 21.91 6.57
CA THR A 66 -10.59 20.90 6.38
C THR A 66 -11.93 21.49 6.81
N LYS A 67 -12.44 22.45 6.04
CA LYS A 67 -13.80 22.99 6.18
C LYS A 67 -14.83 21.91 5.83
N GLY A 68 -15.09 21.00 6.77
CA GLY A 68 -16.34 20.23 6.85
C GLY A 68 -16.69 19.32 5.65
N ILE A 69 -15.72 18.88 4.83
CA ILE A 69 -16.04 18.19 3.56
C ILE A 69 -16.43 16.71 3.73
N TYR A 70 -16.19 16.08 4.88
CA TYR A 70 -16.51 14.66 5.06
C TYR A 70 -17.15 14.36 6.42
N LYS A 71 -18.33 14.95 6.66
CA LYS A 71 -19.36 14.28 7.47
C LYS A 71 -20.34 13.64 6.51
N LEU A 72 -20.17 12.34 6.25
CA LEU A 72 -21.29 11.48 5.86
C LEU A 72 -22.13 11.17 7.10
#